data_AF-A0AAE4KXQ5-F1
#
_entry.id   AF-A0AAE4KXQ5-F1
#
_cell.length_a   1.000
_cell.length_b   1.000
_cell.length_c   1.000
_cell.angle_alpha   90.00
_cell.angle_beta   90.00
_cell.angle_gamma   90.00
#
_symmetry.space_group_name_H-M   'P 1'
#
loop_
_entity.id
_entity.type
_entity.pdbx_description
1 polymer ?
#
loop_
_entity_poly.entity_id
_entity_poly.type
_entity_poly.pdbx_seq_one_letter_code
_entity_poly.pdbx_strand_id
1 'polypeptide(L)'
;MDTALVGLGVSLADLLSRNTVDYVGDKIRLAKEKKDLQSRSVAYEEIINQLLEDKNNSILLATKYKEAYEQVTISDEDIEYLQKTLRGAIQILFAFSPQTEEVKLSIDTLIELLNKDTLKTMQLLGFNYKEAVGQPLTEVCSQAIKEKLKVSSSTSKNKKR
;
A
#
# COMPACT_ATOMS: atom_id res chain seq x y z
N MET A 1 -17.85 9.00 -3.71
CA MET A 1 -17.30 8.10 -2.69
C MET A 1 -17.32 6.70 -3.28
N ASP A 2 -16.20 5.99 -3.26
CA ASP A 2 -16.09 4.64 -3.83
C ASP A 2 -17.13 3.69 -3.24
N THR A 3 -17.97 3.10 -4.09
CA THR A 3 -18.99 2.11 -3.69
C THR A 3 -18.37 0.91 -2.97
N ALA A 4 -17.12 0.57 -3.32
CA ALA A 4 -16.33 -0.45 -2.65
C ALA A 4 -16.03 -0.11 -1.18
N LEU A 5 -15.66 1.14 -0.88
CA LEU A 5 -15.32 1.57 0.48
C LEU A 5 -16.55 1.58 1.40
N VAL A 6 -17.71 1.95 0.85
CA VAL A 6 -19.00 1.88 1.56
C VAL A 6 -19.35 0.43 1.91
N GLY A 7 -19.15 -0.51 0.97
CA GLY A 7 -19.37 -1.95 1.21
C GLY A 7 -18.44 -2.54 2.27
N LEU A 8 -17.18 -2.09 2.32
CA LEU A 8 -16.24 -2.47 3.38
C LEU A 8 -16.68 -1.90 4.74
N GLY A 9 -17.20 -0.67 4.78
CA GLY A 9 -17.72 -0.05 6.00
C GLY A 9 -18.93 -0.78 6.59
N VAL A 10 -19.86 -1.24 5.75
CA VAL A 10 -21.01 -2.05 6.19
C VAL A 10 -20.54 -3.39 6.76
N SER A 11 -19.61 -4.07 6.08
CA SER A 11 -19.03 -5.34 6.56
C SER A 11 -18.32 -5.17 7.91
N LEU A 12 -17.63 -4.03 8.10
CA LEU A 12 -16.97 -3.70 9.37
C LEU A 12 -17.99 -3.48 10.49
N ALA A 13 -19.06 -2.73 10.22
CA ALA A 13 -20.10 -2.46 11.20
C ALA A 13 -20.81 -3.75 11.66
N ASP A 14 -21.13 -4.66 10.73
CA ASP A 14 -21.73 -5.96 11.05
C ASP A 14 -20.79 -6.78 11.94
N LEU A 15 -19.50 -6.87 11.59
CA LEU A 15 -18.51 -7.63 12.35
C LEU A 15 -18.31 -7.09 13.77
N LEU A 16 -18.20 -5.76 13.91
CA LEU A 16 -18.08 -5.10 15.20
C LEU A 16 -19.30 -5.33 16.08
N SER A 17 -20.51 -5.32 15.50
CA SER A 17 -21.75 -5.54 16.26
C SER A 17 -21.81 -6.94 16.90
N ARG A 18 -21.29 -7.96 16.21
CA ARG A 18 -21.32 -9.37 16.64
C ARG A 18 -20.15 -9.79 17.53
N ASN A 19 -19.08 -9.00 17.59
CA ASN A 19 -17.88 -9.29 18.39
C ASN A 19 -17.74 -8.42 19.65
N THR A 20 -18.78 -7.70 20.04
CA THR A 20 -18.77 -6.97 21.30
C THR A 20 -18.69 -7.93 22.49
N VAL A 21 -17.97 -7.51 23.54
CA VAL A 21 -17.81 -8.29 24.78
C VAL A 21 -19.17 -8.61 25.40
N ASP A 22 -20.11 -7.68 25.33
CA ASP A 22 -21.47 -7.85 25.86
C ASP A 22 -22.24 -8.91 25.08
N TYR A 23 -22.24 -8.87 23.74
CA TYR A 23 -22.95 -9.84 22.90
C TYR A 23 -22.40 -11.27 23.08
N VAL A 24 -21.08 -11.44 23.07
CA VAL A 24 -20.44 -12.74 23.29
C VAL A 24 -20.64 -13.22 24.73
N GLY A 25 -20.53 -12.31 25.70
CA GLY A 25 -20.77 -12.57 27.11
C GLY A 25 -22.19 -13.05 27.39
N ASP A 26 -23.19 -12.43 26.76
CA ASP A 26 -24.58 -12.86 26.86
C ASP A 26 -24.82 -14.24 26.23
N LYS A 27 -24.21 -14.55 25.08
CA LYS A 27 -24.29 -15.91 24.52
C LYS A 27 -23.68 -16.96 25.44
N ILE A 28 -22.54 -16.67 26.06
CA ILE A 28 -21.91 -17.57 27.03
C ILE A 28 -22.81 -17.76 28.26
N ARG A 29 -23.44 -16.69 28.75
CA ARG A 29 -24.38 -16.74 29.87
C ARG A 29 -25.61 -17.60 29.54
N LEU A 30 -26.21 -17.39 28.38
CA LEU A 30 -27.34 -18.20 27.88
C LEU A 30 -26.96 -19.67 27.71
N ALA A 31 -25.75 -19.96 27.22
CA ALA A 31 -25.24 -21.32 27.12
C ALA A 31 -25.08 -21.99 28.50
N LYS A 32 -24.62 -21.24 29.52
CA LYS A 32 -24.50 -21.74 30.91
C LYS A 32 -25.84 -22.08 31.54
N GLU A 33 -26.91 -21.34 31.21
CA GLU A 33 -28.26 -21.57 31.73
C GLU A 33 -28.92 -22.86 31.18
N LYS A 34 -28.38 -23.45 30.11
CA LYS A 34 -28.87 -24.74 29.60
C LYS A 34 -28.66 -25.85 30.64
N LYS A 35 -29.74 -26.59 30.93
CA LYS A 35 -29.80 -27.63 31.97
C LYS A 35 -29.10 -28.92 31.57
N ASP A 36 -29.11 -29.25 30.28
CA ASP A 36 -28.54 -30.49 29.74
C ASP A 36 -27.09 -30.28 29.26
N LEU A 37 -26.23 -31.24 29.58
CA LEU A 37 -24.78 -31.18 29.28
C LEU A 37 -24.51 -31.24 27.78
N GLN A 38 -25.24 -32.07 27.03
CA GLN A 38 -25.12 -32.17 25.58
C GLN A 38 -25.51 -30.86 24.91
N SER A 39 -26.67 -30.32 25.28
CA SER A 39 -27.19 -29.05 24.79
C SER A 39 -26.27 -27.87 25.09
N ARG A 40 -25.56 -27.92 26.23
CA ARG A 40 -24.54 -26.94 26.63
C ARG A 40 -23.26 -27.08 25.80
N SER A 41 -22.77 -28.30 25.54
CA SER A 41 -21.61 -28.55 24.69
C SER A 41 -21.82 -28.01 23.28
N VAL A 42 -22.97 -28.34 22.68
CA VAL A 42 -23.36 -27.85 21.34
C VAL A 42 -23.40 -26.32 21.31
N ALA A 43 -23.93 -25.67 22.36
CA ALA A 43 -23.97 -24.20 22.42
C ALA A 43 -22.57 -23.57 22.47
N TYR A 44 -21.63 -24.17 23.21
CA TYR A 44 -20.26 -23.67 23.25
C TYR A 44 -19.52 -23.90 21.94
N GLU A 45 -19.70 -25.06 21.30
CA GLU A 45 -19.15 -25.33 19.97
C GLU A 45 -19.66 -24.33 18.94
N GLU A 46 -20.95 -23.98 18.98
CA GLU A 46 -21.52 -22.97 18.10
C GLU A 46 -20.91 -21.58 18.35
N ILE A 47 -20.73 -21.18 19.60
CA ILE A 47 -20.06 -19.90 19.95
C ILE A 47 -18.61 -19.90 19.46
N ILE A 48 -17.87 -20.99 19.65
CA ILE A 48 -16.47 -21.12 19.21
C ILE A 48 -16.39 -21.03 17.68
N ASN A 49 -17.27 -21.73 16.98
CA ASN A 49 -17.29 -21.73 15.51
C ASN A 49 -17.63 -20.34 14.96
N GLN A 50 -18.60 -19.64 15.55
CA GLN A 50 -18.93 -18.25 15.19
C GLN A 50 -17.74 -17.31 15.41
N LEU A 51 -17.05 -17.41 16.55
CA LEU A 51 -15.87 -16.58 16.82
C LEU A 51 -14.71 -16.87 15.86
N LEU A 52 -14.53 -18.13 15.45
CA LEU A 52 -13.54 -18.52 14.45
C LEU A 52 -13.88 -17.96 13.07
N GLU A 53 -15.16 -18.00 12.68
CA GLU A 53 -15.65 -17.41 11.45
C GLU A 53 -15.46 -15.89 11.44
N ASP A 54 -15.84 -15.21 12.51
CA ASP A 54 -15.69 -13.76 12.66
C ASP A 54 -14.22 -13.31 12.62
N LYS A 55 -13.31 -14.12 13.18
CA LYS A 55 -11.87 -13.89 13.04
C LYS A 55 -11.43 -13.96 11.57
N ASN A 56 -11.85 -14.99 10.85
CA ASN A 56 -11.49 -15.13 9.43
C ASN A 56 -12.06 -13.98 8.59
N ASN A 57 -13.30 -13.58 8.86
CA ASN A 57 -13.94 -12.43 8.24
C ASN A 57 -13.19 -11.12 8.56
N SER A 58 -12.69 -10.96 9.78
CA SER A 58 -11.88 -9.79 10.18
C SER A 58 -10.58 -9.70 9.40
N ILE A 59 -9.88 -10.84 9.26
CA ILE A 59 -8.65 -10.92 8.48
C ILE A 59 -8.93 -10.58 7.01
N LEU A 60 -9.97 -11.18 6.43
CA LEU A 60 -10.37 -10.89 5.05
C LEU A 60 -10.69 -9.40 4.85
N LEU A 61 -11.46 -8.82 5.77
CA LEU A 61 -11.84 -7.41 5.72
C LEU A 61 -10.63 -6.49 5.85
N ALA A 62 -9.70 -6.77 6.77
CA ALA A 62 -8.46 -6.03 6.92
C ALA A 62 -7.59 -6.10 5.65
N THR A 63 -7.48 -7.26 5.02
CA THR A 63 -6.78 -7.43 3.74
C THR A 63 -7.41 -6.58 2.65
N LYS A 64 -8.75 -6.60 2.52
CA LYS A 64 -9.45 -5.77 1.53
C LYS A 64 -9.31 -4.27 1.78
N TYR A 65 -9.33 -3.83 3.05
CA TYR A 65 -9.05 -2.43 3.39
C TYR A 65 -7.62 -2.04 3.05
N LYS A 66 -6.64 -2.93 3.31
CA LYS A 66 -5.24 -2.74 2.94
C LYS A 66 -5.11 -2.60 1.42
N GLU A 67 -5.71 -3.51 0.66
CA GLU A 67 -5.71 -3.47 -0.81
C GLU A 67 -6.34 -2.17 -1.32
N ALA A 68 -7.51 -1.78 -0.81
CA ALA A 68 -8.18 -0.53 -1.20
C ALA A 68 -7.35 0.71 -0.86
N TYR A 69 -6.61 0.70 0.25
CA TYR A 69 -5.72 1.80 0.65
C TYR A 69 -4.41 1.84 -0.15
N GLU A 70 -3.88 0.67 -0.49
CA GLU A 70 -2.65 0.52 -1.30
C GLU A 70 -2.93 0.68 -2.80
N GLN A 71 -4.19 0.63 -3.22
CA GLN A 71 -4.60 0.89 -4.59
C GLN A 71 -4.32 2.37 -4.92
N VAL A 72 -3.15 2.62 -5.52
CA VAL A 72 -2.73 3.94 -5.99
C VAL A 72 -3.63 4.32 -7.17
N THR A 73 -4.83 4.83 -6.93
CA THR A 73 -5.66 5.43 -7.98
C THR A 73 -5.05 6.78 -8.37
N ILE A 74 -4.12 6.77 -9.32
CA ILE A 74 -3.62 8.01 -9.91
C ILE A 74 -4.77 8.58 -10.74
N SER A 75 -5.30 9.75 -10.38
CA SER A 75 -6.30 10.46 -11.19
C SER A 75 -5.75 10.70 -12.60
N ASP A 76 -6.64 10.81 -13.58
CA ASP A 76 -6.28 11.16 -14.95
C ASP A 76 -5.42 12.42 -15.07
N GLU A 77 -5.64 13.38 -14.17
CA GLU A 77 -4.86 14.62 -14.03
C GLU A 77 -3.51 14.34 -13.36
N ASP A 78 -3.49 13.51 -12.32
CA ASP A 78 -2.26 13.15 -11.59
C ASP A 78 -1.29 12.33 -12.48
N ILE A 79 -1.80 11.52 -13.41
CA ILE A 79 -0.95 10.79 -14.38
C ILE A 79 -0.28 11.76 -15.34
N GLU A 80 -0.98 12.83 -15.75
CA GLU A 80 -0.44 13.83 -16.65
C GLU A 80 0.67 14.66 -15.97
N TYR A 81 0.47 15.02 -14.70
CA TYR A 81 1.51 15.61 -13.86
C TYR A 81 2.68 14.66 -13.61
N LEU A 82 2.42 13.38 -13.38
CA LEU A 82 3.45 12.35 -13.20
C LEU A 82 4.29 12.20 -14.46
N GLN A 83 3.65 12.09 -15.63
CA GLN A 83 4.32 12.02 -16.93
C GLN A 83 5.22 13.25 -17.14
N LYS A 84 4.70 14.45 -16.89
CA LYS A 84 5.47 15.70 -17.04
C LYS A 84 6.66 15.77 -16.08
N THR A 85 6.46 15.36 -14.83
CA THR A 85 7.50 15.36 -13.79
C THR A 85 8.58 14.34 -14.09
N LEU A 86 8.20 13.12 -14.49
CA LEU A 86 9.13 12.06 -14.86
C LEU A 86 9.91 12.42 -16.13
N ARG A 87 9.28 13.06 -17.12
CA ARG A 87 9.99 13.59 -18.29
C ARG A 87 11.07 14.60 -17.88
N GLY A 88 10.74 15.53 -16.99
CA GLY A 88 11.70 16.50 -16.46
C GLY A 88 12.82 15.84 -15.65
N ALA A 89 12.48 14.89 -14.78
CA ALA A 89 13.44 14.17 -13.94
C ALA A 89 14.43 13.34 -14.78
N ILE A 90 13.94 12.61 -15.79
CA ILE A 90 14.77 11.86 -16.74
C ILE A 90 15.72 12.82 -17.48
N GLN A 91 15.21 13.94 -18.00
CA GLN A 91 16.06 14.93 -18.67
C GLN A 91 17.18 15.47 -17.76
N ILE A 92 16.87 15.74 -16.49
CA ILE A 92 17.86 16.20 -15.51
C ILE A 92 18.87 15.10 -15.19
N LEU A 93 18.42 13.87 -14.95
CA LEU A 93 19.28 12.74 -14.60
C LEU A 93 20.29 12.43 -15.71
N PHE A 94 19.83 12.45 -16.97
CA PHE A 94 20.66 12.16 -18.13
C PHE A 94 21.44 13.37 -18.66
N ALA A 95 21.15 14.60 -18.22
CA ALA A 95 22.04 15.73 -18.43
C ALA A 95 23.44 15.52 -17.82
N PHE A 96 23.56 14.60 -16.85
CA PHE A 96 24.83 14.17 -16.26
C PHE A 96 25.51 13.00 -16.99
N SER A 97 24.89 12.46 -18.06
CA SER A 97 25.39 11.32 -18.86
C SER A 97 25.99 11.79 -20.19
N PRO A 98 26.97 11.09 -20.78
CA PRO A 98 27.48 11.41 -22.12
C PRO A 98 26.36 11.38 -23.18
N GLN A 99 26.21 12.50 -23.89
CA GLN A 99 25.18 12.74 -24.91
C GLN A 99 25.53 12.04 -26.23
N THR A 100 25.48 10.71 -26.28
CA THR A 100 25.55 9.94 -27.53
C THR A 100 24.16 9.78 -28.16
N GLU A 101 24.10 9.65 -29.49
CA GLU A 101 22.83 9.48 -30.23
C GLU A 101 22.07 8.22 -29.81
N GLU A 102 22.77 7.13 -29.47
CA GLU A 102 22.14 5.89 -28.96
C GLU A 102 21.46 6.10 -27.60
N VAL A 103 22.04 6.93 -26.73
CA VAL A 103 21.47 7.26 -25.42
C VAL A 103 20.22 8.12 -25.58
N LYS A 104 20.20 9.05 -26.55
CA LYS A 104 19.00 9.85 -26.85
C LYS A 104 17.83 9.00 -27.35
N LEU A 105 18.08 8.09 -28.29
CA LEU A 105 17.04 7.18 -28.81
C LEU A 105 16.45 6.29 -27.70
N SER A 106 17.32 5.83 -26.79
CA SER A 106 16.90 5.04 -25.63
C SER A 106 16.02 5.85 -24.66
N ILE A 107 16.32 7.14 -24.49
CA ILE A 107 15.56 8.07 -23.64
C ILE A 107 14.17 8.32 -24.24
N ASP A 108 14.07 8.59 -25.54
CA ASP A 108 12.78 8.85 -26.18
C ASP A 108 11.85 7.64 -26.08
N THR A 109 12.39 6.43 -26.24
CA THR A 109 11.64 5.17 -26.05
C THR A 109 11.13 5.02 -24.61
N LEU A 110 11.96 5.39 -23.62
CA LEU A 110 11.59 5.39 -22.19
C LEU A 110 10.51 6.42 -21.85
N ILE A 111 10.56 7.60 -22.49
CA ILE A 111 9.55 8.65 -22.34
C ILE A 111 8.22 8.23 -22.98
N GLU A 112 8.26 7.48 -24.08
CA GLU A 112 7.07 6.99 -24.78
C GLU A 112 6.34 5.87 -23.99
N LEU A 113 7.09 5.02 -23.30
CA LEU A 113 6.57 4.06 -22.31
C LEU A 113 5.92 4.75 -21.10
N LEU A 114 6.24 6.03 -20.88
CA LEU A 114 5.73 6.86 -19.80
C LEU A 114 4.45 7.62 -20.18
N ASN A 115 3.81 7.28 -21.29
CA ASN A 115 2.53 7.86 -21.67
C ASN A 115 1.40 7.44 -20.71
N LYS A 116 0.37 8.29 -20.60
CA LYS A 116 -0.78 8.10 -19.73
C LYS A 116 -1.48 6.75 -19.90
N ASP A 117 -1.70 6.30 -21.13
CA ASP A 117 -2.40 5.05 -21.41
C ASP A 117 -1.55 3.83 -21.03
N THR A 118 -0.25 3.85 -21.30
CA THR A 118 0.69 2.80 -20.90
C THR A 118 0.75 2.69 -19.38
N LEU A 119 0.85 3.82 -18.67
CA LEU A 119 0.86 3.81 -17.21
C LEU A 119 -0.46 3.27 -16.64
N LYS A 120 -1.61 3.66 -17.21
CA LYS A 120 -2.91 3.12 -16.82
C LYS A 120 -3.02 1.61 -17.07
N THR A 121 -2.57 1.14 -18.22
CA THR A 121 -2.63 -0.30 -18.55
C THR A 121 -1.74 -1.11 -17.62
N MET A 122 -0.52 -0.65 -17.34
CA MET A 122 0.36 -1.28 -16.35
C MET A 122 -0.28 -1.29 -14.96
N GLN A 123 -0.91 -0.20 -14.53
CA GLN A 123 -1.63 -0.15 -13.27
C GLN A 123 -2.79 -1.16 -13.22
N LEU A 124 -3.57 -1.25 -14.30
CA LEU A 124 -4.69 -2.20 -14.42
C LEU A 124 -4.22 -3.66 -14.40
N LEU A 125 -3.01 -3.92 -14.91
CA LEU A 125 -2.33 -5.20 -14.83
C LEU A 125 -1.73 -5.48 -13.44
N GLY A 126 -1.83 -4.54 -12.49
CA GLY A 126 -1.39 -4.71 -11.10
C GLY A 126 -0.01 -4.11 -10.79
N PHE A 127 0.55 -3.27 -11.65
CA PHE A 127 1.83 -2.62 -11.40
C PHE A 127 1.74 -1.59 -10.26
N ASN A 128 2.56 -1.76 -9.22
CA ASN A 128 2.61 -0.86 -8.07
C ASN A 128 3.71 0.21 -8.23
N TYR A 129 3.34 1.43 -8.64
CA TYR A 129 4.29 2.53 -8.87
C TYR A 129 5.03 3.01 -7.62
N LYS A 130 4.40 2.89 -6.44
CA LYS A 130 5.04 3.30 -5.18
C LYS A 130 6.24 2.42 -4.88
N GLU A 131 6.10 1.11 -5.04
CA GLU A 131 7.18 0.15 -4.79
C GLU A 131 8.18 0.13 -5.95
N ALA A 132 7.71 0.10 -7.20
CA ALA A 132 8.59 -0.07 -8.34
C ALA A 132 9.42 1.17 -8.69
N VAL A 133 8.93 2.38 -8.39
CA VAL A 133 9.57 3.64 -8.79
C VAL A 133 9.77 4.58 -7.60
N GLY A 134 8.73 4.82 -6.80
CA GLY A 134 8.79 5.79 -5.71
C GLY A 134 9.82 5.47 -4.62
N GLN A 135 9.79 4.23 -4.10
CA GLN A 135 10.72 3.76 -3.07
C GLN A 135 12.18 3.78 -3.55
N PRO A 136 12.55 3.16 -4.70
CA PRO A 136 13.91 3.21 -5.22
C PRO A 136 14.43 4.64 -5.43
N LEU A 137 13.61 5.54 -6.00
CA LEU A 137 14.02 6.94 -6.18
C LEU A 137 14.27 7.64 -4.84
N THR A 138 13.43 7.37 -3.84
CA THR A 138 13.60 7.93 -2.49
C THR A 138 14.91 7.44 -1.86
N GLU A 139 15.23 6.16 -2.00
CA GLU A 139 16.47 5.57 -1.50
C GLU A 139 17.70 6.18 -2.16
N VAL A 140 17.72 6.24 -3.49
CA VAL A 140 18.83 6.83 -4.26
C VAL A 140 19.03 8.29 -3.88
N CYS A 141 17.95 9.07 -3.77
CA CYS A 141 18.03 10.47 -3.39
C CYS A 141 18.55 10.63 -1.95
N SER A 142 18.08 9.79 -1.02
CA SER A 142 18.57 9.76 0.36
C SER A 142 20.07 9.43 0.43
N GLN A 143 20.52 8.43 -0.33
CA GLN A 143 21.92 8.03 -0.41
C GLN A 143 22.78 9.15 -0.99
N ALA A 144 22.38 9.75 -2.11
CA ALA A 144 23.11 10.85 -2.74
C ALA A 144 23.26 12.06 -1.80
N ILE A 145 22.21 12.41 -1.06
CA ILE A 145 22.27 13.47 -0.04
C ILE A 145 23.24 13.10 1.08
N LYS A 146 23.16 11.87 1.61
CA LYS A 146 24.05 11.38 2.68
C LYS A 146 25.52 11.38 2.25
N GLU A 147 25.81 10.96 1.02
CA GLU A 147 27.15 10.96 0.46
C GLU A 147 27.69 12.38 0.30
N LYS A 148 26.90 13.30 -0.27
CA LYS A 148 27.31 14.70 -0.40
C LYS A 148 27.52 15.40 0.95
N LEU A 149 26.71 15.07 1.96
CA LEU A 149 26.88 15.60 3.32
C LEU A 149 28.07 14.96 4.06
N LYS A 150 28.38 13.68 3.84
CA LYS A 150 29.59 13.04 4.40
C LYS A 150 30.87 13.69 3.87
N VAL A 151 30.91 14.03 2.58
CA VAL A 151 32.07 14.69 1.94
C VAL A 151 32.39 16.05 2.57
N SER A 152 31.41 16.79 3.13
CA SER A 152 31.69 18.08 3.78
C SER A 152 32.32 17.97 5.17
N SER A 153 32.30 16.79 5.80
CA SER A 153 32.80 16.59 7.18
C SER A 153 34.27 16.16 7.26
N SER A 154 34.88 15.71 6.16
CA SER A 154 36.25 15.16 6.16
C SER A 154 37.33 16.16 5.72
N THR A 155 36.98 17.34 5.18
CA THR A 155 37.96 18.32 4.67
C THR A 155 38.54 19.28 5.73
N SER A 156 38.07 19.26 6.99
CA SER A 156 38.49 20.24 8.01
C SER A 156 39.75 19.89 8.83
N LYS A 157 40.43 18.76 8.60
CA LYS A 157 41.62 18.36 9.40
C LYS A 157 42.89 18.18 8.56
N ASN A 158 43.35 19.24 7.90
CA ASN A 158 44.80 19.41 7.66
C ASN A 158 45.15 20.82 7.16
N LYS A 159 45.17 21.79 8.08
CA LYS A 159 45.97 23.00 7.91
C LYS A 159 46.29 23.62 9.27
N LYS A 160 47.25 23.06 9.99
CA LYS A 160 48.04 23.83 10.96
C LYS A 160 49.52 23.71 10.57
N ARG A 161 50.04 24.86 10.18
CA ARG A 161 51.46 25.20 10.07
C ARG A 161 52.13 25.09 11.43
#